data_AF-A0A4Q4WQM5-F1
#
_entry.id   AF-A0A4Q4WQM5-F1
#
_cell.length_a   1.000
_cell.length_b   1.000
_cell.length_c   1.000
_cell.angle_alpha   90.00
_cell.angle_beta   90.00
_cell.angle_gamma   90.00
#
_symmetry.space_group_name_H-M   'P 1'
#
loop_
_entity.id
_entity.type
_entity.pdbx_description
1 polymer ?
#
loop_
_entity_poly.entity_id
_entity_poly.type
_entity_poly.pdbx_seq_one_letter_code
_entity_poly.pdbx_strand_id
1 'polypeptide(L)'
;MNIRRKTTGGSVVDFPFINTFGFLAYFISNCAFYYSPVIRHQYALRNKGLTPTVAFNDIVFAGHATLISGILLTQYFTPSLWGLDNAAGRRPSRTILGVFFGSFVAVAAVIFIVVSTPPDADPKTSWAWLDVMYSVSYVKLVVTVVKYAPQLLHNFRTQSTKGWAIGAVLLDFAGGSLSIAQQAIDAYLQRDWSGITGNPVKFALGNVSMLYDLGFMAQHYILYRGDSEEKGEERESLLERGENDRRRD
;
A
#
# COMPACT_ATOMS: atom_id res chain seq x y z
N MET A 1 7.91 16.63 5.40
CA MET A 1 6.99 17.69 5.87
C MET A 1 6.91 17.79 7.39
N ASN A 2 6.81 16.68 8.14
CA ASN A 2 6.74 16.68 9.61
C ASN A 2 7.91 17.40 10.30
N ILE A 3 9.15 17.18 9.83
CA ILE A 3 10.35 17.86 10.36
C ILE A 3 10.29 19.38 10.14
N ARG A 4 9.81 19.84 8.98
CA ARG A 4 9.64 21.28 8.69
C ARG A 4 8.52 21.92 9.53
N ARG A 5 7.48 21.15 9.88
CA ARG A 5 6.33 21.63 10.68
C ARG A 5 6.52 21.41 12.19
N LYS A 6 7.55 20.69 12.61
CA LYS A 6 7.83 20.27 13.99
C LYS A 6 6.70 19.54 14.72
N THR A 7 5.67 19.09 14.00
CA THR A 7 4.50 18.41 14.57
C THR A 7 4.03 17.25 13.69
N THR A 8 3.45 16.24 14.33
CA THR A 8 2.78 15.10 13.68
C THR A 8 1.26 15.29 13.59
N GLY A 9 0.71 16.41 14.08
CA GLY A 9 -0.75 16.66 14.17
C GLY A 9 -1.48 16.85 12.83
N GLY A 10 -0.77 16.80 11.70
CA GLY A 10 -1.37 16.90 10.37
C GLY A 10 -1.80 15.57 9.75
N SER A 11 -1.50 14.42 10.37
CA SER A 11 -1.84 13.10 9.82
C SER A 11 -1.96 12.03 10.90
N VAL A 12 -2.85 11.08 10.70
CA VAL A 12 -3.06 9.93 11.58
C VAL A 12 -1.91 8.92 11.47
N VAL A 13 -1.49 8.34 12.60
CA VAL A 13 -0.42 7.31 12.69
C VAL A 13 -0.75 6.05 11.87
N ASP A 14 -2.03 5.86 11.59
CA ASP A 14 -2.63 4.78 10.82
C ASP A 14 -1.89 4.46 9.52
N PHE A 15 -1.62 5.47 8.71
CA PHE A 15 -0.96 5.32 7.42
C PHE A 15 0.49 4.83 7.53
N PRO A 16 1.40 5.49 8.27
CA PRO A 16 2.77 5.00 8.42
C PRO A 16 2.83 3.65 9.14
N PHE A 17 1.94 3.37 10.10
CA PHE A 17 1.89 2.09 10.81
C PHE A 17 1.57 0.93 9.85
N ILE A 18 0.44 1.01 9.15
CA ILE A 18 0.00 -0.08 8.27
C ILE A 18 0.96 -0.24 7.07
N ASN A 19 1.51 0.86 6.56
CA ASN A 19 2.44 0.84 5.44
C ASN A 19 3.78 0.18 5.79
N THR A 20 4.31 0.46 6.99
CA THR A 20 5.52 -0.21 7.50
C THR A 20 5.29 -1.71 7.62
N PHE A 21 4.15 -2.12 8.18
CA PHE A 21 3.79 -3.52 8.32
C PHE A 21 3.68 -4.22 6.95
N GLY A 22 2.98 -3.61 5.99
CA GLY A 22 2.86 -4.16 4.65
C GLY A 22 4.20 -4.27 3.93
N PHE A 23 5.04 -3.22 3.96
CA PHE A 23 6.35 -3.26 3.29
C PHE A 23 7.30 -4.26 3.93
N LEU A 24 7.26 -4.44 5.25
CA LEU A 24 8.03 -5.47 5.93
C LEU A 24 7.61 -6.88 5.47
N ALA A 25 6.31 -7.15 5.40
CA ALA A 25 5.79 -8.42 4.89
C ALA A 25 6.23 -8.66 3.43
N TYR A 26 6.15 -7.62 2.59
CA TYR A 26 6.60 -7.68 1.20
C TYR A 26 8.11 -8.00 1.11
N PHE A 27 8.94 -7.31 1.90
CA PHE A 27 10.38 -7.54 1.97
C PHE A 27 10.72 -8.98 2.39
N ILE A 28 10.10 -9.46 3.48
CA ILE A 28 10.32 -10.83 3.97
C ILE A 28 9.95 -11.85 2.89
N SER A 29 8.78 -11.71 2.26
CA SER A 29 8.35 -12.63 1.23
C SER A 29 9.26 -12.60 -0.01
N ASN A 30 9.69 -11.43 -0.48
CA ASN A 30 10.61 -11.31 -1.61
C ASN A 30 11.99 -11.92 -1.30
N CYS A 31 12.52 -11.71 -0.10
CA CYS A 31 13.74 -12.38 0.34
C CYS A 31 13.58 -13.90 0.34
N ALA A 32 12.45 -14.42 0.81
CA ALA A 32 12.19 -15.86 0.81
C ALA A 32 12.06 -16.43 -0.61
N PHE A 33 11.31 -15.78 -1.49
CA PHE A 33 11.17 -16.18 -2.90
C PHE A 33 12.49 -16.12 -3.68
N TYR A 34 13.38 -15.18 -3.32
CA TYR A 34 14.65 -15.00 -4.02
C TYR A 34 15.76 -15.89 -3.47
N TYR A 35 15.93 -15.96 -2.15
CA TYR A 35 17.09 -16.63 -1.54
C TYR A 35 16.80 -18.06 -1.06
N SER A 36 15.57 -18.41 -0.66
CA SER A 36 15.29 -19.72 -0.05
C SER A 36 15.25 -20.83 -1.09
N PRO A 37 16.15 -21.83 -1.04
CA PRO A 37 16.11 -22.97 -1.96
C PRO A 37 14.82 -23.77 -1.81
N VAL A 38 14.30 -23.90 -0.59
CA VAL A 38 13.08 -24.66 -0.28
C VAL A 38 11.86 -24.02 -0.94
N ILE A 39 11.68 -22.71 -0.77
CA ILE A 39 10.53 -22.00 -1.36
C ILE A 39 10.61 -22.02 -2.88
N ARG A 40 11.80 -21.83 -3.46
CA ARG A 40 12.01 -21.87 -4.91
C ARG A 40 11.74 -23.26 -5.49
N HIS A 41 12.16 -24.32 -4.80
CA HIS A 41 11.89 -25.69 -5.19
C HIS A 41 10.39 -26.00 -5.16
N GLN A 42 9.71 -25.67 -4.05
CA GLN A 42 8.26 -25.85 -3.92
C GLN A 42 7.48 -25.06 -4.97
N TYR A 43 7.92 -23.83 -5.26
CA TYR A 43 7.34 -23.01 -6.32
C TYR A 43 7.50 -23.66 -7.69
N ALA A 44 8.69 -24.17 -8.01
CA ALA A 44 8.97 -24.87 -9.27
C ALA A 44 8.09 -26.12 -9.42
N LEU A 45 7.90 -26.91 -8.37
CA LEU A 45 7.02 -28.09 -8.40
C LEU A 45 5.57 -27.74 -8.78
N ARG A 46 5.07 -26.60 -8.28
CA ARG A 46 3.70 -26.13 -8.57
C ARG A 46 3.56 -25.40 -9.90
N ASN A 47 4.62 -24.75 -10.37
CA ASN A 47 4.59 -23.88 -11.55
C ASN A 47 5.39 -24.47 -12.73
N LYS A 48 5.28 -25.79 -12.94
CA LYS A 48 5.88 -26.49 -14.11
C LYS A 48 7.40 -26.28 -14.28
N GLY A 49 8.14 -26.17 -13.18
CA GLY A 49 9.59 -25.97 -13.17
C GLY A 49 10.03 -24.50 -13.25
N LEU A 50 9.10 -23.54 -13.33
CA LEU A 50 9.43 -22.12 -13.39
C LEU A 50 9.99 -21.61 -12.06
N THR A 51 10.87 -20.61 -12.13
CA THR A 51 11.38 -19.91 -10.95
C THR A 51 10.44 -18.75 -10.56
N PRO A 52 10.42 -18.36 -9.26
CA PRO A 52 9.72 -17.15 -8.86
C PRO A 52 10.24 -15.94 -9.64
N THR A 53 9.34 -15.09 -10.12
CA THR A 53 9.67 -13.89 -10.92
C THR A 53 10.22 -12.73 -10.08
N VAL A 54 10.58 -12.97 -8.82
CA VAL A 54 11.07 -11.91 -7.92
C VAL A 54 12.49 -11.55 -8.35
N ALA A 55 12.72 -10.26 -8.59
CA ALA A 55 14.03 -9.76 -8.98
C ALA A 55 14.70 -9.02 -7.81
N PHE A 56 16.03 -8.85 -7.88
CA PHE A 56 16.79 -8.25 -6.78
C PHE A 56 16.38 -6.78 -6.51
N ASN A 57 15.98 -6.04 -7.54
CA ASN A 57 15.44 -4.69 -7.41
C ASN A 57 14.16 -4.66 -6.55
N ASP A 58 13.32 -5.69 -6.58
CA ASP A 58 12.11 -5.77 -5.75
C ASP A 58 12.46 -5.85 -4.26
N ILE A 59 13.55 -6.54 -3.92
CA ILE A 59 14.06 -6.67 -2.55
C ILE A 59 14.62 -5.33 -2.08
N VAL A 60 15.46 -4.69 -2.89
CA VAL A 60 16.05 -3.38 -2.56
C VAL A 60 14.95 -2.33 -2.38
N PHE A 61 13.97 -2.30 -3.29
CA PHE A 61 12.81 -1.41 -3.18
C PHE A 61 12.01 -1.66 -1.90
N ALA A 62 11.67 -2.92 -1.62
CA ALA A 62 10.90 -3.28 -0.42
C ALA A 62 11.66 -2.95 0.87
N GLY A 63 12.98 -3.20 0.90
CA GLY A 63 13.83 -2.90 2.05
C GLY A 63 13.94 -1.38 2.29
N HIS A 64 14.18 -0.62 1.23
CA HIS A 64 14.20 0.84 1.30
C HIS A 64 12.87 1.43 1.76
N ALA A 65 11.75 0.96 1.20
CA ALA A 65 10.41 1.40 1.59
C ALA A 65 10.09 1.03 3.05
N THR A 66 10.54 -0.14 3.52
CA THR A 66 10.42 -0.56 4.93
C THR A 66 11.21 0.37 5.85
N LEU A 67 12.45 0.70 5.48
CA LEU A 67 13.32 1.59 6.25
C LEU A 67 12.71 3.01 6.37
N ILE A 68 12.30 3.60 5.25
CA ILE A 68 11.69 4.95 5.25
C ILE A 68 10.39 4.95 6.05
N SER A 69 9.52 3.95 5.83
CA SER A 69 8.26 3.86 6.55
C SER A 69 8.48 3.66 8.04
N GLY A 70 9.48 2.86 8.43
CA GLY A 70 9.92 2.67 9.81
C GLY A 70 10.42 3.96 10.45
N ILE A 71 11.27 4.72 9.76
CA ILE A 71 11.74 6.04 10.21
C ILE A 71 10.54 6.96 10.45
N LEU A 72 9.60 7.04 9.50
CA LEU A 72 8.38 7.83 9.67
C LEU A 72 7.58 7.35 10.88
N LEU A 73 7.43 6.04 11.07
CA LEU A 73 6.71 5.46 12.20
C LEU A 73 7.35 5.84 13.55
N THR A 74 8.69 5.88 13.62
CA THR A 74 9.38 6.35 14.84
C THR A 74 9.10 7.82 15.15
N GLN A 75 8.82 8.67 14.16
CA GLN A 75 8.44 10.07 14.40
C GLN A 75 7.09 10.19 15.12
N TYR A 76 6.19 9.21 14.95
CA TYR A 76 4.89 9.19 15.63
C TYR A 76 4.95 8.53 17.01
N PHE A 77 5.67 7.41 17.16
CA PHE A 77 5.78 6.72 18.45
C PHE A 77 6.83 7.33 19.39
N THR A 78 7.86 7.98 18.87
CA THR A 78 8.91 8.60 19.67
C THR A 78 9.23 10.00 19.12
N PRO A 79 8.30 10.97 19.23
CA PRO A 79 8.50 12.33 18.72
C PRO A 79 9.68 13.03 19.38
N SER A 80 9.94 12.73 20.65
CA SER A 80 11.06 13.28 21.44
C SER A 80 12.44 12.97 20.85
N LEU A 81 12.61 11.81 20.21
CA LEU A 81 13.86 11.44 19.53
C LEU A 81 14.13 12.33 18.31
N TRP A 82 13.08 12.91 17.74
CA TRP A 82 13.13 13.76 16.54
C TRP A 82 12.91 15.24 16.84
N GLY A 83 12.82 15.63 18.11
CA GLY A 83 12.54 17.00 18.53
C GLY A 83 11.17 17.52 18.03
N LEU A 84 10.19 16.63 17.91
CA LEU A 84 8.83 16.94 17.45
C LEU A 84 7.87 17.09 18.64
N ASP A 85 6.91 18.00 18.50
CA ASP A 85 5.88 18.23 19.51
C ASP A 85 4.91 17.04 19.60
N ASN A 86 4.43 16.78 20.82
CA ASN A 86 3.46 15.73 21.08
C ASN A 86 2.10 16.09 20.48
N ALA A 87 1.76 15.48 19.34
CA ALA A 87 0.44 15.62 18.75
C ALA A 87 -0.55 14.59 19.32
N ALA A 88 -1.82 14.98 19.43
CA ALA A 88 -2.93 14.05 19.68
C ALA A 88 -3.11 13.07 18.50
N GLY A 89 -3.52 11.82 18.76
CA GLY A 89 -3.81 10.83 17.70
C GLY A 89 -2.70 9.81 17.38
N ARG A 90 -1.79 9.53 18.32
CA ARG A 90 -0.70 8.54 18.17
C ARG A 90 -1.11 7.06 18.22
N ARG A 91 -2.37 6.76 18.51
CA ARG A 91 -2.85 5.36 18.63
C ARG A 91 -3.43 4.91 17.30
N PRO A 92 -2.96 3.78 16.74
CA PRO A 92 -3.59 3.20 15.56
C PRO A 92 -5.09 2.98 15.79
N SER A 93 -5.90 3.24 14.77
CA SER A 93 -7.34 2.97 14.84
C SER A 93 -7.64 1.50 15.07
N ARG A 94 -8.80 1.22 15.67
CA ARG A 94 -9.26 -0.16 15.95
C ARG A 94 -9.33 -1.01 14.69
N THR A 95 -9.70 -0.41 13.55
CA THR A 95 -9.74 -1.09 12.24
C THR A 95 -8.36 -1.55 11.81
N ILE A 96 -7.35 -0.67 11.88
CA ILE A 96 -5.98 -1.01 11.49
C ILE A 96 -5.37 -2.02 12.43
N LEU A 97 -5.64 -1.89 13.73
CA LEU A 97 -5.19 -2.87 14.72
C LEU A 97 -5.85 -4.24 14.49
N GLY A 98 -7.12 -4.26 14.10
CA GLY A 98 -7.83 -5.48 13.69
C GLY A 98 -7.21 -6.13 12.46
N VAL A 99 -6.84 -5.36 11.44
CA VAL A 99 -6.13 -5.86 10.25
C VAL A 99 -4.75 -6.39 10.60
N PHE A 100 -4.01 -5.69 11.46
CA PHE A 100 -2.71 -6.12 11.96
C PHE A 100 -2.80 -7.47 12.67
N PHE A 101 -3.62 -7.59 13.72
CA PHE A 101 -3.75 -8.85 14.46
C PHE A 101 -4.39 -9.96 13.61
N GLY A 102 -5.39 -9.63 12.80
CA GLY A 102 -6.01 -10.58 11.87
C GLY A 102 -5.00 -11.16 10.88
N SER A 103 -4.06 -10.35 10.39
CA SER A 103 -2.97 -10.82 9.52
C SER A 103 -2.05 -11.80 10.25
N PHE A 104 -1.68 -11.52 11.50
CA PHE A 104 -0.88 -12.44 12.32
C PHE A 104 -1.59 -13.77 12.55
N VAL A 105 -2.88 -13.73 12.92
CA VAL A 105 -3.69 -14.92 13.15
C VAL A 105 -3.81 -15.74 11.87
N ALA A 106 -4.06 -15.10 10.72
CA ALA A 106 -4.15 -15.79 9.43
C ALA A 106 -2.84 -16.49 9.06
N VAL A 107 -1.70 -15.80 9.19
CA VAL A 107 -0.38 -16.40 8.91
C VAL A 107 -0.08 -17.53 9.90
N ALA A 108 -0.38 -17.36 11.18
CA ALA A 108 -0.19 -18.39 12.20
C ALA A 108 -1.05 -19.64 11.93
N ALA A 109 -2.29 -19.47 11.46
CA ALA A 109 -3.16 -20.57 11.08
C ALA A 109 -2.57 -21.37 9.89
N VAL A 110 -2.04 -20.68 8.87
CA VAL A 110 -1.39 -21.35 7.73
C VAL A 110 -0.11 -22.06 8.17
N ILE A 111 0.69 -21.46 9.06
CA ILE A 111 1.86 -22.14 9.65
C ILE A 111 1.43 -23.41 10.39
N PHE A 112 0.37 -23.35 11.18
CA PHE A 112 -0.15 -24.51 11.90
C PHE A 112 -0.59 -25.63 10.96
N ILE A 113 -1.26 -25.30 9.84
CA ILE A 113 -1.65 -26.27 8.81
C ILE A 113 -0.40 -26.93 8.20
N VAL A 114 0.61 -26.13 7.82
CA VAL A 114 1.84 -26.63 7.20
C VAL A 114 2.63 -27.53 8.16
N VAL A 115 2.74 -27.13 9.43
CA VAL A 115 3.43 -27.94 10.46
C VAL A 115 2.67 -29.24 10.77
N SER A 116 1.34 -29.22 10.68
CA SER A 116 0.50 -30.41 10.88
C SER A 116 0.43 -31.31 9.64
N THR A 117 0.97 -30.87 8.50
CA THR A 117 1.00 -31.66 7.26
C THR A 117 2.11 -32.72 7.37
N PRO A 118 1.87 -33.97 6.94
CA PRO A 118 2.88 -35.03 6.99
C PRO A 118 4.18 -34.63 6.26
N PRO A 119 5.38 -34.94 6.81
CA PRO A 119 6.66 -34.53 6.20
C PRO A 119 6.90 -35.11 4.80
N ASP A 120 6.25 -36.22 4.47
CA ASP A 120 6.28 -36.93 3.20
C ASP A 120 5.22 -36.45 2.19
N ALA A 121 4.36 -35.52 2.59
CA ALA A 121 3.32 -34.98 1.72
C ALA A 121 3.93 -34.22 0.54
N ASP A 122 3.41 -34.48 -0.66
CA ASP A 122 3.88 -33.83 -1.88
C ASP A 122 3.62 -32.31 -1.83
N PRO A 123 4.66 -31.46 -1.84
CA PRO A 123 4.50 -30.01 -1.81
C PRO A 123 3.74 -29.45 -3.02
N LYS A 124 3.58 -30.23 -4.09
CA LYS A 124 2.80 -29.83 -5.27
C LYS A 124 1.31 -29.78 -5.02
N THR A 125 0.78 -30.68 -4.18
CA THR A 125 -0.66 -30.85 -3.94
C THR A 125 -1.07 -30.51 -2.51
N SER A 126 -0.14 -30.63 -1.55
CA SER A 126 -0.37 -30.38 -0.13
C SER A 126 0.16 -29.02 0.30
N TRP A 127 -0.28 -28.56 1.47
CA TRP A 127 0.19 -27.32 2.09
C TRP A 127 1.69 -27.37 2.36
N ALA A 128 2.39 -26.31 1.99
CA ALA A 128 3.84 -26.22 2.11
C ALA A 128 4.27 -24.84 2.59
N TRP A 129 5.56 -24.68 2.92
CA TRP A 129 6.14 -23.39 3.32
C TRP A 129 5.92 -22.28 2.29
N LEU A 130 5.77 -22.66 1.02
CA LEU A 130 5.34 -21.77 -0.05
C LEU A 130 4.01 -21.07 0.26
N ASP A 131 3.02 -21.75 0.83
CA ASP A 131 1.71 -21.18 1.19
C ASP A 131 1.81 -20.17 2.34
N VAL A 132 2.74 -20.41 3.29
CA VAL A 132 3.06 -19.43 4.33
C VAL A 132 3.61 -18.16 3.68
N MET A 133 4.55 -18.29 2.74
CA MET A 133 5.12 -17.13 2.06
C MET A 133 4.10 -16.39 1.19
N TYR A 134 3.19 -17.09 0.50
CA TYR A 134 2.06 -16.45 -0.17
C TYR A 134 1.17 -15.70 0.80
N SER A 135 0.86 -16.31 1.96
CA SER A 135 0.05 -15.66 3.00
C SER A 135 0.71 -14.39 3.51
N VAL A 136 2.03 -14.40 3.74
CA VAL A 136 2.81 -13.22 4.10
C VAL A 136 2.78 -12.16 2.98
N SER A 137 2.92 -12.54 1.71
CA SER A 137 2.76 -11.61 0.59
C SER A 137 1.34 -11.02 0.52
N TYR A 138 0.31 -11.79 0.85
CA TYR A 138 -1.08 -11.32 0.86
C TYR A 138 -1.36 -10.31 1.98
N VAL A 139 -0.56 -10.29 3.05
CA VAL A 139 -0.64 -9.21 4.05
C VAL A 139 -0.38 -7.85 3.39
N LYS A 140 0.64 -7.72 2.52
CA LYS A 140 0.90 -6.47 1.79
C LYS A 140 -0.29 -6.06 0.92
N LEU A 141 -0.96 -7.04 0.32
CA LEU A 141 -2.17 -6.84 -0.47
C LEU A 141 -3.30 -6.25 0.36
N VAL A 142 -3.65 -6.92 1.45
CA VAL A 142 -4.72 -6.49 2.37
C VAL A 142 -4.40 -5.09 2.91
N VAL A 143 -3.15 -4.84 3.30
CA VAL A 143 -2.68 -3.51 3.72
C VAL A 143 -2.93 -2.47 2.62
N THR A 144 -2.61 -2.78 1.37
CA THR A 144 -2.81 -1.87 0.23
C THR A 144 -4.28 -1.58 0.00
N VAL A 145 -5.17 -2.58 0.15
CA VAL A 145 -6.61 -2.38 0.07
C VAL A 145 -7.12 -1.52 1.22
N VAL A 146 -6.74 -1.86 2.45
CA VAL A 146 -7.27 -1.25 3.67
C VAL A 146 -6.80 0.20 3.82
N LYS A 147 -5.56 0.53 3.44
CA LYS A 147 -5.00 1.87 3.69
C LYS A 147 -5.77 2.99 2.98
N TYR A 148 -6.39 2.71 1.84
CA TYR A 148 -7.13 3.70 1.06
C TYR A 148 -8.61 3.79 1.43
N ALA A 149 -9.20 2.73 1.99
CA ALA A 149 -10.62 2.66 2.31
C ALA A 149 -11.10 3.76 3.28
N PRO A 150 -10.42 4.07 4.40
CA PRO A 150 -10.85 5.13 5.31
C PRO A 150 -10.92 6.50 4.63
N GLN A 151 -9.95 6.80 3.75
CA GLN A 151 -9.92 8.08 3.03
C GLN A 151 -11.05 8.15 2.00
N LEU A 152 -11.31 7.05 1.27
CA LEU A 152 -12.40 6.98 0.31
C LEU A 152 -13.77 7.17 0.99
N LEU A 153 -13.97 6.52 2.15
CA LEU A 153 -15.19 6.68 2.96
C LEU A 153 -15.30 8.08 3.57
N HIS A 154 -14.18 8.67 4.03
CA HIS A 154 -14.19 10.02 4.57
C HIS A 154 -14.63 11.02 3.52
N ASN A 155 -13.99 11.00 2.33
CA ASN A 155 -14.36 11.85 1.20
C ASN A 155 -15.84 11.66 0.82
N PHE A 156 -16.35 10.41 0.87
CA PHE A 156 -17.75 10.13 0.59
C PHE A 156 -18.70 10.80 1.59
N ARG A 157 -18.36 10.75 2.88
CA ARG A 157 -19.16 11.32 3.97
C ARG A 157 -19.07 12.84 4.06
N THR A 158 -17.89 13.40 3.83
CA THR A 158 -17.66 14.86 3.86
C THR A 158 -18.03 15.53 2.55
N GLN A 159 -18.28 14.73 1.51
CA GLN A 159 -18.54 15.18 0.14
C GLN A 159 -17.49 16.18 -0.37
N SER A 160 -16.24 16.04 0.11
CA SER A 160 -15.15 16.96 -0.20
C SER A 160 -13.81 16.24 -0.24
N THR A 161 -12.99 16.63 -1.22
CA THR A 161 -11.61 16.14 -1.42
C THR A 161 -10.56 17.20 -1.08
N LYS A 162 -10.94 18.29 -0.40
CA LYS A 162 -10.01 19.40 -0.08
C LYS A 162 -8.84 18.95 0.79
N GLY A 163 -7.63 19.36 0.41
CA GLY A 163 -6.38 19.05 1.13
C GLY A 163 -5.72 17.71 0.73
N TRP A 164 -6.37 16.92 -0.14
CA TRP A 164 -5.78 15.70 -0.68
C TRP A 164 -4.95 16.01 -1.93
N ALA A 165 -3.72 15.50 -1.99
CA ALA A 165 -2.83 15.70 -3.13
C ALA A 165 -3.23 14.75 -4.29
N ILE A 166 -4.26 15.12 -5.06
CA ILE A 166 -4.74 14.34 -6.22
C ILE A 166 -3.62 14.07 -7.25
N GLY A 167 -2.63 14.96 -7.36
CA GLY A 167 -1.48 14.77 -8.25
C GLY A 167 -0.67 13.51 -7.95
N ALA A 168 -0.58 13.09 -6.68
CA ALA A 168 0.07 11.82 -6.33
C ALA A 168 -0.75 10.61 -6.80
N VAL A 169 -2.08 10.69 -6.72
CA VAL A 169 -3.00 9.65 -7.22
C VAL A 169 -2.92 9.54 -8.74
N LEU A 170 -2.85 10.66 -9.46
CA LEU A 170 -2.69 10.67 -10.92
C LEU A 170 -1.36 10.07 -11.36
N LEU A 171 -0.28 10.35 -10.62
CA LEU A 171 1.04 9.77 -10.89
C LEU A 171 1.09 8.27 -10.59
N ASP A 172 0.47 7.82 -9.49
CA ASP A 172 0.34 6.38 -9.17
C ASP A 172 -0.47 5.66 -10.27
N PHE A 173 -1.60 6.23 -10.71
CA PHE A 173 -2.42 5.66 -11.80
C PHE A 173 -1.67 5.61 -13.14
N ALA A 174 -0.94 6.68 -13.48
CA ALA A 174 -0.11 6.72 -14.69
C ALA A 174 1.01 5.67 -14.62
N GLY A 175 1.67 5.53 -13.46
CA GLY A 175 2.67 4.50 -13.22
C GLY A 175 2.11 3.08 -13.32
N GLY A 176 0.92 2.83 -12.76
CA GLY A 176 0.21 1.55 -12.89
C GLY A 176 -0.17 1.22 -14.33
N SER A 177 -0.67 2.21 -15.08
CA SER A 177 -1.02 2.08 -16.49
C SER A 177 0.19 1.77 -17.37
N LEU A 178 1.31 2.46 -17.14
CA LEU A 178 2.58 2.21 -17.82
C LEU A 178 3.14 0.82 -17.47
N SER A 179 2.99 0.37 -16.23
CA SER A 179 3.41 -0.97 -15.80
C SER A 179 2.59 -2.09 -16.46
N ILE A 180 1.27 -1.92 -16.60
CA ILE A 180 0.44 -2.85 -17.40
C ILE A 180 0.88 -2.84 -18.85
N ALA A 181 1.13 -1.66 -19.43
CA ALA A 181 1.57 -1.56 -20.81
C ALA A 181 2.91 -2.29 -21.03
N GLN A 182 3.86 -2.16 -20.09
CA GLN A 182 5.11 -2.92 -20.11
C GLN A 182 4.86 -4.43 -20.07
N GLN A 183 4.03 -4.92 -19.13
CA GLN A 183 3.69 -6.34 -19.05
C GLN A 183 3.00 -6.87 -20.32
N ALA A 184 2.14 -6.06 -20.95
CA ALA A 184 1.48 -6.41 -22.20
C ALA A 184 2.48 -6.49 -23.36
N ILE A 185 3.44 -5.56 -23.44
CA ILE A 185 4.51 -5.58 -24.44
C ILE A 185 5.41 -6.81 -24.23
N ASP A 186 5.79 -7.11 -22.99
CA ASP A 186 6.63 -8.27 -22.67
C ASP A 186 5.94 -9.59 -23.01
N ALA A 187 4.64 -9.72 -22.67
CA ALA A 187 3.83 -10.89 -23.02
C ALA A 187 3.67 -11.04 -24.55
N TYR A 188 3.50 -9.92 -25.26
CA TYR A 188 3.44 -9.91 -26.72
C TYR A 188 4.76 -10.35 -27.35
N LEU A 189 5.89 -9.82 -26.87
CA LEU A 189 7.23 -10.17 -27.36
C LEU A 189 7.59 -11.63 -27.07
N GLN A 190 7.19 -12.16 -25.90
CA GLN A 190 7.42 -13.56 -25.52
C GLN A 190 6.43 -14.53 -26.17
N ARG A 191 5.40 -14.01 -26.88
CA ARG A 191 4.25 -14.78 -27.41
C ARG A 191 3.57 -15.65 -26.36
N ASP A 192 3.70 -15.29 -25.09
CA ASP A 192 3.19 -16.04 -23.95
C ASP A 192 2.37 -15.11 -23.06
N TRP A 193 1.05 -15.23 -23.16
CA TRP A 193 0.08 -14.49 -22.36
C TRP A 193 -0.19 -15.14 -21.00
N SER A 194 0.36 -16.34 -20.76
CA SER A 194 0.18 -17.07 -19.50
C SER A 194 0.79 -16.34 -18.30
N GLY A 195 1.73 -15.40 -18.52
CA GLY A 195 2.22 -14.51 -17.47
C GLY A 195 1.17 -13.51 -16.95
N ILE A 196 0.21 -13.10 -17.80
CA ILE A 196 -0.85 -12.13 -17.46
C ILE A 196 -2.10 -12.85 -16.93
N THR A 197 -2.48 -13.98 -17.53
CA THR A 197 -3.67 -14.74 -17.13
C THR A 197 -3.38 -15.84 -16.10
N GLY A 198 -2.13 -16.31 -16.01
CA GLY A 198 -1.73 -17.45 -15.17
C GLY A 198 -1.49 -17.12 -13.70
N ASN A 199 -1.50 -15.84 -13.31
CA ASN A 199 -1.47 -15.45 -11.90
C ASN A 199 -2.50 -14.34 -11.61
N PRO A 200 -3.79 -14.69 -11.49
CA PRO A 200 -4.87 -13.73 -11.23
C PRO A 200 -4.66 -12.93 -9.94
N VAL A 201 -3.88 -13.45 -8.98
CA VAL A 201 -3.56 -12.74 -7.75
C VAL A 201 -2.50 -11.65 -7.98
N LYS A 202 -1.48 -11.91 -8.83
CA LYS A 202 -0.49 -10.90 -9.23
C LYS A 202 -1.11 -9.81 -10.10
N PHE A 203 -2.08 -10.18 -10.94
CA PHE A 203 -2.91 -9.23 -11.68
C PHE A 203 -3.77 -8.38 -10.72
N ALA A 204 -4.47 -9.00 -9.76
CA ALA A 204 -5.25 -8.27 -8.75
C ALA A 204 -4.38 -7.31 -7.92
N LEU A 205 -3.15 -7.71 -7.57
CA LEU A 205 -2.13 -6.89 -6.88
C LEU A 205 -1.88 -5.53 -7.55
N GLY A 206 -1.70 -5.52 -8.87
CA GLY A 206 -1.50 -4.28 -9.63
C GLY A 206 -2.80 -3.49 -9.80
N ASN A 207 -3.92 -4.17 -10.03
CA ASN A 207 -5.20 -3.55 -10.39
C ASN A 207 -5.95 -2.92 -9.20
N VAL A 208 -5.78 -3.44 -7.99
CA VAL A 208 -6.43 -2.86 -6.79
C VAL A 208 -6.03 -1.40 -6.57
N SER A 209 -4.77 -1.04 -6.76
CA SER A 209 -4.33 0.36 -6.61
C SER A 209 -5.03 1.26 -7.62
N MET A 210 -5.05 0.86 -8.90
CA MET A 210 -5.71 1.63 -9.96
C MET A 210 -7.23 1.75 -9.76
N LEU A 211 -7.89 0.74 -9.19
CA LEU A 211 -9.32 0.85 -8.83
C LEU A 211 -9.56 1.91 -7.75
N TYR A 212 -8.69 2.00 -6.74
CA TYR A 212 -8.76 3.07 -5.76
C TYR A 212 -8.46 4.43 -6.38
N ASP A 213 -7.48 4.52 -7.28
CA ASP A 213 -7.14 5.76 -7.98
C ASP A 213 -8.32 6.26 -8.83
N LEU A 214 -8.97 5.36 -9.58
CA LEU A 214 -10.22 5.65 -10.31
C LEU A 214 -11.31 6.16 -9.37
N GLY A 215 -11.48 5.54 -8.20
CA GLY A 215 -12.44 5.97 -7.18
C GLY A 215 -12.15 7.37 -6.66
N PHE A 216 -10.89 7.70 -6.37
CA PHE A 216 -10.48 9.03 -5.94
C PHE A 216 -10.62 10.08 -7.06
N MET A 217 -10.29 9.74 -8.30
CA MET A 217 -10.51 10.62 -9.45
C MET A 217 -11.99 10.88 -9.69
N ALA A 218 -12.85 9.87 -9.57
CA ALA A 218 -14.29 10.02 -9.68
C ALA A 218 -14.84 10.94 -8.56
N GLN A 219 -14.39 10.76 -7.32
CA GLN A 219 -14.75 11.65 -6.22
C GLN A 219 -14.32 13.09 -6.49
N HIS A 220 -13.08 13.30 -6.93
CA HIS A 220 -12.49 14.63 -7.09
C HIS A 220 -13.03 15.40 -8.32
N TYR A 221 -13.06 14.75 -9.48
CA TYR A 221 -13.37 15.42 -10.76
C TYR A 221 -14.84 15.31 -11.19
N ILE A 222 -15.57 14.30 -10.70
CA ILE A 222 -16.96 14.05 -11.12
C ILE A 222 -17.93 14.46 -10.00
N LEU A 223 -17.76 13.92 -8.79
CA LEU A 223 -18.74 14.09 -7.70
C LEU A 223 -18.60 15.41 -6.93
N TYR A 224 -17.39 15.83 -6.59
CA TYR A 224 -17.16 16.96 -5.67
C TYR A 224 -16.51 18.18 -6.34
N ARG A 225 -16.69 18.30 -7.66
CA ARG A 225 -16.14 19.39 -8.47
C ARG A 225 -16.64 20.78 -8.03
N GLY A 226 -17.95 20.92 -7.76
CA GLY A 226 -18.56 22.21 -7.40
C GLY A 226 -18.11 22.76 -6.03
N ASP A 227 -17.95 21.90 -5.03
CA ASP A 227 -17.58 22.29 -3.66
C ASP A 227 -16.08 22.69 -3.54
N SER A 228 -15.30 22.36 -4.58
CA SER A 228 -13.89 22.71 -4.73
C SER A 228 -13.72 24.13 -5.31
N GLU A 229 -14.52 24.47 -6.33
CA GLU A 229 -14.51 25.76 -7.04
C GLU A 229 -15.19 26.87 -6.21
N GLU A 230 -16.40 26.63 -5.68
CA GLU A 230 -17.22 27.63 -4.97
C GLU A 230 -16.52 28.18 -3.72
N LYS A 231 -15.90 27.29 -2.92
CA LYS A 231 -15.14 27.68 -1.73
C LYS A 231 -13.69 28.12 -2.04
N GLY A 232 -13.23 27.99 -3.30
CA GLY A 232 -11.97 28.54 -3.77
C GLY A 232 -12.12 30.04 -4.04
N GLU A 233 -13.18 30.39 -4.76
CA GLU A 233 -13.63 31.77 -5.00
C GLU A 233 -13.95 32.51 -3.69
N GLU A 234 -14.60 31.83 -2.74
CA GLU A 234 -14.88 32.40 -1.41
C GLU A 234 -13.59 32.70 -0.61
N ARG A 235 -12.53 31.91 -0.79
CA ARG A 235 -11.25 32.14 -0.12
C ARG A 235 -10.42 33.24 -0.79
N GLU A 236 -10.41 33.29 -2.13
CA GLU A 236 -9.78 34.39 -2.87
C GLU A 236 -10.46 35.73 -2.57
N SER A 237 -11.79 35.78 -2.57
CA SER A 237 -12.54 37.00 -2.23
C SER A 237 -12.29 37.47 -0.78
N LEU A 238 -12.13 36.56 0.19
CA LEU A 238 -11.75 36.92 1.56
C LEU A 238 -10.30 37.43 1.67
N LEU A 239 -9.37 36.87 0.89
CA LEU A 239 -7.98 37.33 0.84
C LEU A 239 -7.86 38.70 0.17
N GLU A 240 -8.55 38.92 -0.95
CA GLU A 240 -8.62 40.22 -1.63
C GLU A 240 -9.24 41.29 -0.73
N ARG A 241 -10.28 40.94 0.04
CA ARG A 241 -10.91 41.87 1.00
C ARG A 241 -9.94 42.23 2.14
N GLY A 242 -9.22 41.26 2.67
CA GLY A 242 -8.21 41.49 3.71
C GLY A 242 -6.95 42.24 3.24
N GLU A 243 -6.60 42.15 1.96
CA GLU A 243 -5.54 42.97 1.35
C GLU A 243 -6.00 44.40 1.05
N ASN A 244 -7.26 44.58 0.63
CA ASN A 244 -7.83 45.90 0.40
C ASN A 244 -8.02 46.70 1.69
N ASP A 245 -8.41 46.06 2.79
CA ASP A 245 -8.50 46.71 4.10
C ASP A 245 -7.11 47.14 4.60
N ARG A 246 -6.07 46.32 4.38
CA ARG A 246 -4.67 46.68 4.73
C ARG A 246 -4.06 47.80 3.88
N ARG A 247 -4.62 48.12 2.72
CA ARG A 247 -4.18 49.24 1.87
C ARG A 247 -4.88 50.56 2.20
N ARG A 248 -5.91 50.52 3.06
CA ARG A 248 -6.71 51.69 3.47
C ARG A 248 -6.31 52.25 4.84
N ASP A 249 -5.46 51.54 5.58
CA ASP A 249 -4.78 51.99 6.80
C ASP A 249 -3.36 52.48 6.49
#